data_AF-A0A6L8GIR2-F1
#
_entry.id   AF-A0A6L8GIR2-F1
#
_cell.length_a   1.000
_cell.length_b   1.000
_cell.length_c   1.000
_cell.angle_alpha   90.00
_cell.angle_beta   90.00
_cell.angle_gamma   90.00
#
_symmetry.space_group_name_H-M   'P 1'
#
loop_
_entity.id
_entity.type
_entity.pdbx_description
1 polymer ?
#
loop_
_entity_poly.entity_id
_entity_poly.type
_entity_poly.pdbx_seq_one_letter_code
_entity_poly.pdbx_strand_id
1 'polypeptide(L)'
;CLPGKLMQEECIMDFDWLRDQKSGLGTAAVIVMDQSTDIVKAIWRLSKFYKHESCGQCTPCREGTGWMMRVMDRLVTGEAEAEEIDMLLDVSTQVEGHTICALGDAAAWPIQGLIRHFRDEIEDRIKAARTGRVSAVAAE
;
A
#
# COMPACT_ATOMS: atom_id res chain seq x y z
N CYS A 1 5.29 -3.94 1.58
CA CYS A 1 5.17 -4.88 2.71
C CYS A 1 5.55 -6.26 2.26
N LEU A 2 6.30 -7.01 3.06
CA LEU A 2 6.66 -8.38 2.77
C LEU A 2 5.83 -9.33 3.66
N PRO A 3 5.40 -10.51 3.16
CA PRO A 3 4.73 -11.50 3.99
C PRO A 3 5.61 -11.99 5.13
N GLY A 4 5.01 -12.24 6.31
CA GLY A 4 5.73 -12.70 7.49
C GLY A 4 6.50 -14.02 7.26
N LYS A 5 5.95 -14.94 6.47
CA LYS A 5 6.61 -16.21 6.14
C LYS A 5 7.93 -16.00 5.38
N LEU A 6 7.93 -15.12 4.37
CA LEU A 6 9.12 -14.75 3.62
C LEU A 6 10.19 -14.12 4.53
N MET A 7 9.75 -13.27 5.47
CA MET A 7 10.65 -12.63 6.43
C MET A 7 11.27 -13.60 7.45
N GLN A 8 10.59 -14.70 7.78
CA GLN A 8 11.07 -15.65 8.79
C GLN A 8 12.05 -16.70 8.24
N GLU A 9 11.86 -17.13 7.00
CA GLU A 9 12.61 -18.25 6.42
C GLU A 9 13.92 -17.81 5.73
N GLU A 10 13.93 -16.64 5.09
CA GLU A 10 14.98 -16.29 4.12
C GLU A 10 15.60 -14.89 4.34
N CYS A 11 15.09 -14.10 5.28
CA CYS A 11 15.43 -12.68 5.36
C CYS A 11 16.87 -12.41 5.78
N ILE A 12 17.55 -11.64 4.94
CA ILE A 12 18.80 -10.95 5.27
C ILE A 12 18.48 -9.45 5.29
N MET A 13 18.69 -8.81 6.45
CA MET A 13 18.40 -7.39 6.65
C MET A 13 19.51 -6.49 6.08
N ASP A 14 19.80 -6.64 4.79
CA ASP A 14 20.76 -5.82 4.04
C ASP A 14 20.09 -5.09 2.87
N PHE A 15 20.88 -4.29 2.14
CA PHE A 15 20.37 -3.51 1.02
C PHE A 15 20.01 -4.37 -0.19
N ASP A 16 20.80 -5.39 -0.49
CA ASP A 16 20.69 -6.17 -1.72
C ASP A 16 19.52 -7.15 -1.65
N TRP A 17 19.40 -7.92 -0.56
CA TRP A 17 18.33 -8.88 -0.39
C TRP A 17 16.96 -8.20 -0.39
N LEU A 18 16.81 -7.09 0.35
CA LEU A 18 15.54 -6.36 0.39
C LEU A 18 15.19 -5.72 -0.95
N ARG A 19 16.17 -5.24 -1.72
CA ARG A 19 15.95 -4.76 -3.09
C ARG A 19 15.43 -5.88 -3.99
N ASP A 20 16.02 -7.07 -3.90
CA ASP A 20 15.64 -8.23 -4.72
C ASP A 20 14.21 -8.70 -4.40
N GLN A 21 13.75 -8.52 -3.16
CA GLN A 21 12.35 -8.73 -2.76
C GLN A 21 11.41 -7.58 -3.14
N LYS A 22 11.86 -6.61 -3.96
CA LYS A 22 11.11 -5.41 -4.35
C LYS A 22 10.63 -4.62 -3.12
N SER A 23 11.50 -4.52 -2.13
CA SER A 23 11.41 -3.69 -0.92
C SER A 23 12.69 -2.84 -0.80
N GLY A 24 12.96 -2.28 0.38
CA GLY A 24 14.18 -1.53 0.64
C GLY A 24 14.48 -1.43 2.13
N LEU A 25 15.77 -1.42 2.49
CA LEU A 25 16.21 -1.33 3.89
C LEU A 25 15.88 0.02 4.52
N GLY A 26 16.05 1.12 3.76
CA GLY A 26 15.80 2.47 4.25
C GLY A 26 16.57 2.78 5.54
N THR A 27 15.84 3.16 6.59
CA THR A 27 16.38 3.45 7.92
C THR A 27 16.61 2.21 8.80
N ALA A 28 16.41 1.00 8.25
CA ALA A 28 16.35 -0.26 8.99
C ALA A 28 15.26 -0.26 10.10
N ALA A 29 14.21 0.56 9.93
CA ALA A 29 13.07 0.57 10.83
C ALA A 29 12.09 -0.55 10.46
N VAL A 30 11.94 -1.52 11.37
CA VAL A 30 11.07 -2.68 11.16
C VAL A 30 9.72 -2.43 11.83
N ILE A 31 8.64 -2.43 11.03
CA ILE A 31 7.25 -2.37 11.50
C ILE A 31 6.66 -3.77 11.33
N VAL A 32 6.40 -4.45 12.46
CA VAL A 32 5.78 -5.78 12.46
C VAL A 32 4.27 -5.63 12.62
N MET A 33 3.51 -6.27 11.72
CA MET A 33 2.06 -6.35 11.76
C MET A 33 1.68 -7.83 11.80
N ASP A 34 0.93 -8.24 12.81
CA ASP A 34 0.46 -9.62 12.96
C ASP A 34 -0.86 -9.84 12.20
N GLN A 35 -1.43 -11.04 12.30
CA GLN A 35 -2.67 -11.42 11.63
C GLN A 35 -3.92 -10.72 12.20
N SER A 36 -3.82 -10.02 13.34
CA SER A 36 -4.91 -9.21 13.88
C SER A 36 -4.99 -7.82 13.25
N THR A 37 -3.98 -7.44 12.45
CA THR A 37 -3.91 -6.13 11.82
C THR A 37 -4.65 -6.12 10.47
N ASP A 38 -5.58 -5.18 10.28
CA ASP A 38 -6.08 -4.85 8.95
C ASP A 38 -4.97 -4.19 8.11
N ILE A 39 -4.33 -4.99 7.26
CA ILE A 39 -3.25 -4.55 6.39
C ILE A 39 -3.69 -3.49 5.38
N VAL A 40 -4.93 -3.53 4.89
CA VAL A 40 -5.45 -2.54 3.93
C VAL A 40 -5.61 -1.20 4.62
N LYS A 41 -6.16 -1.19 5.84
CA LYS A 41 -6.27 0.01 6.70
C LYS A 41 -4.91 0.55 7.12
N ALA A 42 -3.94 -0.32 7.42
CA ALA A 42 -2.58 0.08 7.76
C ALA A 42 -1.90 0.82 6.61
N ILE A 43 -2.02 0.32 5.38
CA ILE A 43 -1.43 0.97 4.20
C ILE A 43 -2.19 2.23 3.83
N TRP A 44 -3.52 2.25 3.95
CA TRP A 44 -4.29 3.50 3.82
C TRP A 44 -3.80 4.57 4.80
N ARG A 45 -3.49 4.20 6.04
CA ARG A 45 -2.98 5.13 7.05
C ARG A 45 -1.63 5.73 6.64
N LEU A 46 -0.76 4.96 5.99
CA LEU A 46 0.48 5.45 5.37
C LEU A 46 0.20 6.38 4.18
N SER A 47 -0.72 6.02 3.28
CA SER A 47 -1.10 6.89 2.15
C SER A 47 -1.65 8.23 2.63
N LYS A 48 -2.44 8.23 3.71
CA LYS A 48 -2.94 9.44 4.37
C LYS A 48 -1.82 10.28 4.97
N PHE A 49 -0.80 9.65 5.54
CA PHE A 49 0.40 10.34 6.04
C PHE A 49 1.17 11.02 4.90
N TYR A 50 1.50 10.30 3.83
CA TYR A 50 2.25 10.89 2.72
C TYR A 50 1.50 12.00 1.99
N LYS A 51 0.17 11.87 1.86
CA LYS A 51 -0.68 12.95 1.35
C LYS A 51 -0.61 14.20 2.24
N HIS A 52 -0.54 14.02 3.57
CA HIS A 52 -0.47 15.14 4.52
C HIS A 52 0.89 15.83 4.48
N GLU A 53 1.97 15.06 4.40
CA GLU A 53 3.35 15.53 4.42
C GLU A 53 3.88 15.94 3.03
N SER A 54 3.10 15.78 1.97
CA SER A 54 3.48 16.25 0.64
C SER A 54 3.58 17.77 0.62
N CYS A 55 4.77 18.31 0.30
CA CYS A 55 5.00 19.75 0.16
C CYS A 55 4.22 20.40 -1.00
N GLY A 56 3.68 19.60 -1.92
CA GLY A 56 2.83 20.06 -3.01
C GLY A 56 3.57 20.67 -4.21
N GLN A 57 4.90 20.53 -4.31
CA GLN A 57 5.66 21.17 -5.39
C GLN A 57 5.44 20.51 -6.76
N CYS A 58 5.66 19.20 -6.89
CA CYS A 58 5.47 18.48 -8.15
C CYS A 58 4.03 17.97 -8.28
N THR A 59 3.44 18.14 -9.47
CA THR A 59 2.08 17.68 -9.78
C THR A 59 1.84 16.19 -9.54
N PRO A 60 2.70 15.25 -10.00
CA PRO A 60 2.47 13.82 -9.74
C PRO A 60 2.41 13.49 -8.24
N CYS A 61 3.24 14.12 -7.40
CA CYS A 61 3.14 13.93 -5.95
C CYS A 61 1.89 14.60 -5.37
N ARG A 62 1.65 15.88 -5.67
CA ARG A 62 0.56 16.68 -5.09
C ARG A 62 -0.82 16.07 -5.40
N GLU A 63 -1.05 15.72 -6.66
CA GLU A 63 -2.33 15.18 -7.12
C GLU A 63 -2.39 13.66 -6.93
N GLY A 64 -1.30 12.95 -7.27
CA GLY A 64 -1.24 11.49 -7.22
C GLY A 64 -1.36 10.93 -5.81
N THR A 65 -0.63 11.47 -4.83
CA THR A 65 -0.77 11.03 -3.41
C THR A 65 -2.18 11.28 -2.87
N GLY A 66 -2.81 12.39 -3.29
CA GLY A 66 -4.20 12.70 -2.96
C GLY A 66 -5.18 11.70 -3.55
N TRP A 67 -5.01 11.34 -4.82
CA TRP A 67 -5.86 10.36 -5.50
C TRP A 67 -5.67 8.96 -4.93
N MET A 68 -4.42 8.50 -4.78
CA MET A 68 -4.10 7.18 -4.21
C MET A 68 -4.69 7.01 -2.81
N MET A 69 -4.60 8.02 -1.96
CA MET A 69 -5.21 7.99 -0.62
C MET A 69 -6.73 7.82 -0.66
N ARG A 70 -7.43 8.51 -1.58
CA ARG A 70 -8.90 8.38 -1.72
C ARG A 70 -9.32 7.02 -2.24
N VAL A 71 -8.57 6.43 -3.16
CA VAL A 71 -8.85 5.06 -3.63
C VAL A 71 -8.59 4.07 -2.50
N MET A 72 -7.48 4.21 -1.77
CA MET A 72 -7.21 3.39 -0.59
C MET A 72 -8.32 3.49 0.47
N ASP A 73 -8.91 4.67 0.67
CA ASP A 73 -10.03 4.88 1.59
C ASP A 73 -11.25 4.03 1.19
N ARG A 74 -11.56 4.00 -0.11
CA ARG A 74 -12.63 3.17 -0.67
C ARG A 74 -12.30 1.67 -0.63
N LEU A 75 -11.03 1.29 -0.74
CA LEU A 75 -10.60 -0.09 -0.54
C LEU A 75 -10.76 -0.54 0.91
N VAL A 76 -10.54 0.36 1.88
CA VAL A 76 -10.80 0.08 3.31
C VAL A 76 -12.29 -0.10 3.58
N THR A 77 -13.16 0.73 2.99
CA THR A 77 -14.62 0.59 3.17
C THR A 77 -15.23 -0.54 2.33
N GLY A 78 -14.49 -1.08 1.35
CA GLY A 78 -14.99 -2.06 0.39
C GLY A 78 -15.89 -1.48 -0.70
N GLU A 79 -15.95 -0.15 -0.83
CA GLU A 79 -16.74 0.59 -1.83
C GLU A 79 -16.00 0.82 -3.16
N ALA A 80 -14.84 0.17 -3.32
CA ALA A 80 -14.08 0.18 -4.56
C ALA A 80 -14.49 -0.94 -5.51
N GLU A 81 -14.29 -0.72 -6.81
CA GLU A 81 -14.42 -1.75 -7.84
C GLU A 81 -13.11 -2.52 -8.01
N ALA A 82 -13.19 -3.76 -8.52
CA ALA A 82 -12.00 -4.58 -8.73
C ALA A 82 -11.03 -3.94 -9.74
N GLU A 83 -11.53 -3.24 -10.77
CA GLU A 83 -10.67 -2.54 -11.73
C GLU A 83 -9.89 -1.38 -11.08
N GLU A 84 -10.35 -0.86 -9.94
CA GLU A 84 -9.65 0.21 -9.23
C GLU A 84 -8.34 -0.25 -8.58
N ILE A 85 -8.19 -1.56 -8.34
CA ILE A 85 -6.92 -2.12 -7.86
C ILE A 85 -5.85 -1.93 -8.92
N ASP A 86 -6.17 -2.24 -10.17
CA ASP A 86 -5.22 -2.15 -11.28
C ASP A 86 -4.97 -0.69 -11.66
N MET A 87 -6.01 0.16 -11.66
CA MET A 87 -5.83 1.60 -11.82
C MET A 87 -4.97 2.21 -10.71
N LEU A 88 -5.11 1.74 -9.46
CA LEU A 88 -4.30 2.20 -8.35
C LEU A 88 -2.83 1.81 -8.53
N LEU A 89 -2.57 0.60 -9.03
CA LEU A 89 -1.23 0.14 -9.37
C LEU A 89 -0.64 1.02 -10.48
N ASP A 90 -1.38 1.27 -11.55
CA ASP A 90 -0.94 2.11 -12.67
C ASP A 90 -0.58 3.52 -12.19
N VAL A 91 -1.46 4.19 -11.43
CA VAL A 91 -1.18 5.53 -10.91
C VAL A 91 0.04 5.52 -9.98
N SER A 92 0.22 4.48 -9.15
CA SER A 92 1.40 4.39 -8.31
C SER A 92 2.71 4.39 -9.12
N THR A 93 2.73 3.72 -10.29
CA THR A 93 3.89 3.72 -11.20
C THR A 93 4.08 5.03 -11.95
N GLN A 94 3.01 5.81 -12.16
CA GLN A 94 3.10 7.15 -12.74
C GLN A 94 3.56 8.22 -11.74
N VAL A 95 3.43 7.95 -10.44
CA VAL A 95 4.03 8.80 -9.39
C VAL A 95 5.48 8.42 -9.18
N GLU A 96 5.77 7.12 -9.11
CA GLU A 96 7.12 6.59 -8.96
C GLU A 96 8.01 7.08 -10.12
N GLY A 97 9.19 7.61 -9.78
CA GLY A 97 10.19 8.06 -10.75
C GLY A 97 9.86 9.35 -11.52
N HIS A 98 8.66 9.90 -11.35
CA HIS A 98 8.21 11.12 -12.04
C HIS A 98 8.06 12.33 -11.10
N THR A 99 8.63 12.25 -9.90
CA THR A 99 8.58 13.33 -8.89
C THR A 99 9.94 13.99 -8.67
N ILE A 100 9.97 15.16 -8.03
CA ILE A 100 11.21 15.93 -7.81
C ILE A 100 12.06 15.31 -6.68
N CYS A 101 11.42 14.80 -5.63
CA CYS A 101 12.09 14.16 -4.50
C CYS A 101 11.47 12.78 -4.24
N ALA A 102 12.16 11.96 -3.44
CA ALA A 102 11.77 10.57 -3.17
C ALA A 102 10.48 10.39 -2.33
N LEU A 103 9.79 11.48 -1.93
CA LEU A 103 8.52 11.35 -1.20
C LEU A 103 7.44 10.69 -2.08
N GLY A 104 7.43 10.98 -3.38
CA GLY A 104 6.51 10.35 -4.32
C GLY A 104 6.69 8.83 -4.38
N ASP A 105 7.94 8.39 -4.53
CA ASP A 105 8.31 6.98 -4.54
C ASP A 105 7.95 6.30 -3.21
N ALA A 106 8.28 6.95 -2.09
CA ALA A 106 7.95 6.47 -0.75
C ALA A 106 6.44 6.34 -0.50
N ALA A 107 5.62 7.15 -1.16
CA ALA A 107 4.15 7.05 -1.10
C ALA A 107 3.60 5.94 -2.01
N ALA A 108 4.25 5.66 -3.13
CA ALA A 108 3.82 4.64 -4.10
C ALA A 108 4.18 3.21 -3.66
N TRP A 109 5.40 2.98 -3.17
CA TRP A 109 5.90 1.63 -2.87
C TRP A 109 5.09 0.83 -1.83
N PRO A 110 4.53 1.43 -0.75
CA PRO A 110 3.67 0.70 0.18
C PRO A 110 2.42 0.13 -0.49
N ILE A 111 1.82 0.89 -1.40
CA ILE A 111 0.63 0.48 -2.18
C ILE A 111 0.99 -0.64 -3.14
N GLN A 112 2.09 -0.49 -3.90
CA GLN A 112 2.56 -1.54 -4.80
C GLN A 112 2.87 -2.84 -4.03
N GLY A 113 3.49 -2.74 -2.86
CA GLY A 113 3.76 -3.89 -2.00
C GLY A 113 2.50 -4.54 -1.44
N LEU A 114 1.49 -3.74 -1.08
CA LEU A 114 0.18 -4.26 -0.67
C LEU A 114 -0.46 -5.05 -1.81
N ILE A 115 -0.57 -4.46 -2.99
CA ILE A 115 -1.20 -5.11 -4.16
C ILE A 115 -0.43 -6.37 -4.55
N ARG A 116 0.90 -6.38 -4.48
CA ARG A 116 1.72 -7.55 -4.85
C ARG A 116 1.48 -8.78 -3.96
N HIS A 117 1.28 -8.58 -2.66
CA HIS A 117 1.30 -9.67 -1.68
C HIS A 117 -0.06 -9.93 -1.02
N PHE A 118 -0.97 -8.96 -1.07
CA PHE A 118 -2.26 -8.99 -0.38
C PHE A 118 -3.41 -8.56 -1.31
N ARG A 119 -3.28 -8.82 -2.63
CA ARG A 119 -4.37 -8.55 -3.60
C ARG A 119 -5.66 -9.25 -3.18
N ASP A 120 -5.54 -10.51 -2.77
CA ASP A 120 -6.68 -11.35 -2.40
C ASP A 120 -7.45 -10.75 -1.21
N GLU A 121 -6.75 -10.19 -0.22
CA GLU A 121 -7.36 -9.49 0.93
C GLU A 121 -8.18 -8.26 0.50
N ILE A 122 -7.73 -7.56 -0.54
CA ILE A 122 -8.45 -6.41 -1.10
C ILE A 122 -9.70 -6.90 -1.84
N GLU A 123 -9.55 -7.89 -2.71
CA GLU A 123 -10.65 -8.44 -3.49
C GLU A 123 -11.73 -9.06 -2.60
N ASP A 124 -11.34 -9.80 -1.58
CA ASP A 124 -12.26 -10.46 -0.66
C ASP A 124 -13.05 -9.43 0.16
N ARG A 125 -12.44 -8.30 0.52
CA ARG A 125 -13.15 -7.19 1.15
C ARG A 125 -14.18 -6.55 0.22
N ILE A 126 -13.84 -6.31 -1.04
CA ILE A 126 -14.78 -5.81 -2.05
C ILE A 126 -15.95 -6.80 -2.25
N LYS A 127 -15.66 -8.11 -2.38
CA LYS A 127 -16.67 -9.16 -2.51
C LYS A 127 -17.59 -9.23 -1.28
N ALA A 128 -17.01 -9.13 -0.08
CA ALA A 128 -17.75 -9.14 1.17
C ALA A 128 -18.74 -7.96 1.28
N ALA A 129 -18.27 -6.74 0.98
CA ALA A 129 -19.10 -5.53 0.97
C ALA A 129 -20.29 -5.66 0.00
N ARG A 130 -20.07 -6.20 -1.21
CA ARG A 130 -21.14 -6.42 -2.20
C ARG A 130 -22.16 -7.47 -1.80
N THR A 131 -21.71 -8.53 -1.14
CA THR A 131 -22.57 -9.66 -0.74
C THR A 131 -23.25 -9.46 0.61
N GLY A 132 -22.98 -8.34 1.29
CA GLY A 132 -23.49 -8.06 2.64
C GLY A 132 -22.95 -9.02 3.71
N ARG A 133 -21.89 -9.77 3.39
CA ARG A 133 -21.20 -10.64 4.35
C ARG A 133 -20.19 -9.80 5.12
N VAL A 134 -20.21 -9.88 6.45
CA VAL A 134 -19.18 -9.26 7.27
C VAL A 134 -17.87 -10.00 7.00
N SER A 135 -16.91 -9.35 6.34
CA SER A 135 -15.55 -9.86 6.25
C SER A 135 -14.97 -9.95 7.66
N ALA A 136 -14.29 -11.06 7.98
CA ALA A 136 -13.64 -11.26 9.28
C ALA A 136 -12.64 -10.14 9.64
N VAL A 137 -12.19 -9.36 8.64
CA VAL A 137 -11.22 -8.27 8.80
C VAL A 137 -11.90 -6.89 8.90
N ALA A 138 -13.18 -6.76 8.54
CA ALA A 138 -13.90 -5.47 8.54
C ALA A 138 -14.50 -5.10 9.92
N ALA A 139 -14.23 -5.87 10.97
CA ALA A 139 -14.90 -5.77 12.25
C ALA A 139 -14.21 -4.87 13.30
N GLU A 140 -13.11 -4.15 12.97
CA GLU A 140 -12.43 -3.19 13.89
C GLU A 140 -11.95 -1.88 13.21
#